data_AF-A0A7C6PMY5-F1
#
_entry.id   AF-A0A7C6PMY5-F1
#
_cell.length_a   1.000
_cell.length_b   1.000
_cell.length_c   1.000
_cell.angle_alpha   90.00
_cell.angle_beta   90.00
_cell.angle_gamma   90.00
#
_symmetry.space_group_name_H-M   'P 1'
#
loop_
_entity.id
_entity.type
_entity.pdbx_description
1 polymer ?
#
loop_
_entity_poly.entity_id
_entity_poly.type
_entity_poly.pdbx_seq_one_letter_code
_entity_poly.pdbx_strand_id
1 'polypeptide(L)'
;MVPGKKELAVPLARAQVEAAARLYHDHCRDWRAADEALESLALAFPDFDLRACVLKVAALNALYGTQIYGVVSVARHVHGVLRDGAGPTEMHLFDRLATVPHVKRRLSSFAAKFAHFFIDSERFPIYDAYALRMVTYHLEGRPRAEVPYHAFVAAFTRLKESLDFPVTARELDRYLWLAGQYRAWSGLPPWRQPYRNVNAEARRLFEADACEIRALLAALLGQVGV
;
A
#
# COMPACT_ATOMS: atom_id res chain seq x y z
N MET A 1 4.13 10.63 -31.30
CA MET A 1 3.73 9.23 -31.05
C MET A 1 4.14 8.87 -29.63
N VAL A 2 3.18 8.81 -28.70
CA VAL A 2 3.44 8.30 -27.35
C VAL A 2 3.59 6.78 -27.48
N PRO A 3 4.66 6.15 -26.95
CA PRO A 3 4.83 4.70 -27.00
C PRO A 3 3.57 4.02 -26.44
N GLY A 4 3.07 3.04 -27.19
CA GLY A 4 1.74 2.46 -27.01
C GLY A 4 1.45 2.07 -25.56
N LYS A 5 0.39 2.66 -25.02
CA LYS A 5 -0.19 2.30 -23.73
C LYS A 5 -0.45 0.79 -23.74
N LYS A 6 0.25 0.03 -22.89
CA LYS A 6 0.00 -1.41 -22.78
C LYS A 6 -1.39 -1.59 -22.17
N GLU A 7 -2.24 -2.30 -22.90
CA GLU A 7 -3.57 -2.69 -22.46
C GLU A 7 -3.46 -3.54 -21.19
N LEU A 8 -4.27 -3.21 -20.18
CA LEU A 8 -4.33 -3.96 -18.94
C LEU A 8 -5.06 -5.28 -19.20
N ALA A 9 -4.54 -6.38 -18.67
CA ALA A 9 -5.21 -7.69 -18.75
C ALA A 9 -6.55 -7.68 -18.02
N VAL A 10 -6.66 -6.88 -16.94
CA VAL A 10 -7.93 -6.54 -16.31
C VAL A 10 -8.04 -5.02 -16.23
N PRO A 11 -9.01 -4.41 -16.92
CA PRO A 11 -9.21 -2.96 -16.89
C PRO A 11 -9.36 -2.41 -15.47
N LEU A 12 -8.86 -1.19 -15.26
CA LEU A 12 -9.05 -0.41 -14.05
C LEU A 12 -9.67 0.93 -14.45
N ALA A 13 -10.96 1.09 -14.17
CA ALA A 13 -11.69 2.31 -14.50
C ALA A 13 -11.61 3.36 -13.38
N ARG A 14 -11.77 4.64 -13.74
CA ARG A 14 -11.85 5.77 -12.80
C ARG A 14 -12.85 5.53 -11.67
N ALA A 15 -14.04 5.03 -12.01
CA ALA A 15 -15.10 4.75 -11.05
C ALA A 15 -14.69 3.77 -9.93
N GLN A 16 -13.77 2.83 -10.21
CA GLN A 16 -13.27 1.90 -9.18
C GLN A 16 -12.38 2.62 -8.16
N VAL A 17 -11.51 3.51 -8.63
CA VAL A 17 -10.62 4.30 -7.76
C VAL A 17 -11.42 5.33 -6.97
N GLU A 18 -12.40 5.99 -7.59
CA GLU A 18 -13.33 6.91 -6.93
C GLU A 18 -14.20 6.19 -5.88
N ALA A 19 -14.68 4.98 -6.17
CA ALA A 19 -15.41 4.18 -5.19
C ALA A 19 -14.53 3.81 -3.99
N ALA A 20 -13.26 3.43 -4.22
CA ALA A 20 -12.30 3.20 -3.14
C ALA A 20 -12.07 4.46 -2.29
N ALA A 21 -11.93 5.62 -2.94
CA ALA A 21 -11.76 6.89 -2.24
C ALA A 21 -12.99 7.22 -1.37
N ARG A 22 -14.21 7.05 -1.87
CA ARG A 22 -15.45 7.25 -1.09
C ARG A 22 -15.55 6.27 0.08
N LEU A 23 -15.31 4.99 -0.15
CA LEU A 23 -15.28 3.98 0.94
C LEU A 23 -14.26 4.35 2.02
N TYR A 24 -13.07 4.80 1.61
CA TYR A 24 -12.05 5.29 2.52
C TYR A 24 -12.52 6.52 3.31
N HIS A 25 -13.02 7.55 2.62
CA HIS A 25 -13.45 8.80 3.24
C HIS A 25 -14.64 8.65 4.17
N ASP A 26 -15.66 7.90 3.76
CA ASP A 26 -16.95 7.91 4.45
C ASP A 26 -17.09 6.76 5.45
N HIS A 27 -16.31 5.68 5.29
CA HIS A 27 -16.53 4.45 6.06
C HIS A 27 -15.28 3.81 6.69
N CYS A 28 -14.06 4.25 6.37
CA CYS A 28 -12.82 3.74 6.97
C CYS A 28 -12.22 4.74 7.96
N ARG A 29 -12.97 5.05 9.03
CA ARG A 29 -12.58 6.06 10.03
C ARG A 29 -11.29 5.72 10.75
N ASP A 30 -11.11 4.46 11.16
CA ASP A 30 -9.94 4.03 11.93
C ASP A 30 -8.70 4.05 11.05
N TRP A 31 -8.80 3.54 9.83
CA TRP A 31 -7.71 3.61 8.86
C TRP A 31 -7.34 5.07 8.51
N ARG A 32 -8.33 5.92 8.25
CA ARG A 32 -8.08 7.35 8.03
C ARG A 32 -7.35 8.01 9.18
N ALA A 33 -7.79 7.76 10.41
CA ALA A 33 -7.13 8.31 11.59
C ALA A 33 -5.68 7.84 11.71
N ALA A 34 -5.38 6.61 11.30
CA ALA A 34 -4.01 6.10 11.25
C ALA A 34 -3.15 6.82 10.20
N ASP A 35 -3.66 7.03 8.98
CA ASP A 35 -2.98 7.78 7.92
C ASP A 35 -2.70 9.22 8.36
N GLU A 36 -3.74 9.92 8.83
CA GLU A 36 -3.67 11.31 9.31
C GLU A 36 -2.68 11.45 10.49
N ALA A 37 -2.61 10.46 11.38
CA ALA A 37 -1.65 10.45 12.49
C ALA A 37 -0.20 10.29 12.02
N LEU A 38 0.05 9.42 11.04
CA LEU A 38 1.40 9.24 10.47
C LEU A 38 1.84 10.47 9.67
N GLU A 39 0.94 11.11 8.94
CA GLU A 39 1.19 12.36 8.23
C GLU A 39 1.49 13.50 9.21
N SER A 40 0.68 13.64 10.27
CA SER A 40 0.94 14.60 11.34
C SER A 40 2.29 14.38 12.01
N LEU A 41 2.69 13.12 12.21
CA LEU A 41 3.99 12.77 12.76
C LEU A 41 5.13 13.12 11.80
N ALA A 42 4.95 12.93 10.49
CA ALA A 42 5.93 13.30 9.48
C ALA A 42 6.17 14.83 9.46
N LEU A 43 5.11 15.62 9.61
CA LEU A 43 5.17 17.08 9.68
C LEU A 43 5.79 17.58 10.98
N ALA A 44 5.45 16.98 12.13
CA ALA A 44 5.97 17.38 13.43
C ALA A 44 7.46 17.01 13.62
N PHE A 45 7.93 15.96 12.94
CA PHE A 45 9.31 15.48 12.99
C PHE A 45 9.83 15.28 11.56
N PRO A 46 10.16 16.36 10.82
CA PRO A 46 10.61 16.24 9.43
C PRO A 46 11.96 15.52 9.31
N ASP A 47 12.82 15.68 10.31
CA ASP A 47 14.16 15.07 10.33
C ASP A 47 14.14 13.58 10.70
N PHE A 48 15.31 12.95 10.60
CA PHE A 48 15.54 11.56 10.93
C PHE A 48 16.60 11.40 12.03
N ASP A 49 16.58 12.28 13.04
CA ASP A 49 17.32 12.06 14.27
C ASP A 49 16.84 10.77 14.97
N LEU A 50 17.60 10.26 15.94
CA LEU A 50 17.26 8.99 16.58
C LEU A 50 15.88 9.03 17.28
N ARG A 51 15.49 10.16 17.88
CA ARG A 51 14.21 10.28 18.60
C ARG A 51 13.04 10.27 17.61
N ALA A 52 13.16 11.04 16.53
CA ALA A 52 12.20 11.04 15.42
C ALA A 52 12.06 9.64 14.81
N CYS A 53 13.18 8.95 14.56
CA CYS A 53 13.15 7.57 14.06
C CYS A 53 12.46 6.61 15.04
N VAL A 54 12.67 6.73 16.35
CA VAL A 54 11.97 5.89 17.35
C VAL A 54 10.46 6.12 17.28
N LEU A 55 10.02 7.38 17.22
CA LEU A 55 8.60 7.73 17.11
C LEU A 55 7.98 7.21 15.81
N LYS A 56 8.62 7.49 14.67
CA LYS A 56 8.18 7.07 13.33
C LYS A 56 8.05 5.54 13.23
N VAL A 57 9.06 4.79 13.70
CA VAL A 57 9.03 3.32 13.69
C VAL A 57 7.98 2.77 14.66
N ALA A 58 7.87 3.32 15.86
CA ALA A 58 6.88 2.88 16.84
C ALA A 58 5.45 3.08 16.34
N ALA A 59 5.14 4.30 15.85
CA ALA A 59 3.83 4.66 15.34
C ALA A 59 3.46 3.82 14.12
N LEU A 60 4.35 3.71 13.12
CA LEU A 60 4.11 2.91 11.94
C LEU A 60 3.88 1.43 12.28
N ASN A 61 4.67 0.88 13.21
CA ASN A 61 4.51 -0.51 13.59
C ASN A 61 3.18 -0.78 14.29
N ALA A 62 2.74 0.13 15.15
CA ALA A 62 1.47 0.01 15.87
C ALA A 62 0.26 0.18 14.95
N LEU A 63 0.30 1.15 14.03
CA LEU A 63 -0.83 1.51 13.18
C LEU A 63 -0.96 0.62 11.93
N TYR A 64 0.18 0.16 11.38
CA TYR A 64 0.22 -0.60 10.13
C TYR A 64 0.68 -2.06 10.28
N GLY A 65 0.89 -2.53 11.52
CA GLY A 65 1.11 -3.94 11.82
C GLY A 65 2.36 -4.55 11.18
N THR A 66 3.50 -3.86 11.24
CA THR A 66 4.74 -4.32 10.57
C THR A 66 5.51 -5.45 11.28
N GLN A 67 5.03 -5.87 12.45
CA GLN A 67 5.59 -6.93 13.29
C GLN A 67 7.07 -6.69 13.66
N ILE A 68 7.39 -5.46 14.02
CA ILE A 68 8.69 -5.08 14.56
C ILE A 68 8.65 -5.22 16.08
N TYR A 69 9.43 -6.15 16.61
CA TYR A 69 9.54 -6.36 18.05
C TYR A 69 10.64 -5.49 18.69
N GLY A 70 11.76 -5.28 17.97
CA GLY A 70 12.89 -4.47 18.42
C GLY A 70 12.82 -3.01 17.95
N VAL A 71 11.76 -2.28 18.31
CA VAL A 71 11.46 -0.93 17.78
C VAL A 71 12.67 0.01 17.83
N VAL A 72 13.30 0.17 18.99
CA VAL A 72 14.45 1.09 19.15
C VAL A 72 15.66 0.63 18.33
N SER A 73 15.85 -0.69 18.21
CA SER A 73 16.97 -1.25 17.44
C SER A 73 16.79 -1.00 15.93
N VAL A 74 15.58 -1.19 15.42
CA VAL A 74 15.24 -0.85 14.03
C VAL A 74 15.30 0.67 13.80
N ALA A 75 14.86 1.48 14.76
CA ALA A 75 14.97 2.94 14.67
C ALA A 75 16.43 3.43 14.59
N ARG A 76 17.36 2.83 15.36
CA ARG A 76 18.81 3.12 15.23
C ARG A 76 19.34 2.76 13.85
N HIS A 77 18.91 1.61 13.31
CA HIS A 77 19.27 1.19 11.96
C HIS A 77 18.79 2.20 10.91
N VAL A 78 17.51 2.59 10.96
CA VAL A 78 16.93 3.60 10.07
C VAL A 78 17.68 4.92 10.17
N HIS A 79 17.94 5.40 11.40
CA HIS A 79 18.73 6.61 11.64
C HIS A 79 20.12 6.52 10.99
N GLY A 80 20.84 5.42 11.17
CA GLY A 80 22.14 5.21 10.53
C GLY A 80 22.06 5.21 9.00
N VAL A 81 21.08 4.48 8.44
CA VAL A 81 20.88 4.42 6.98
C VAL A 81 20.65 5.80 6.37
N LEU A 82 19.82 6.63 7.01
CA LEU A 82 19.44 7.96 6.52
C LEU A 82 20.53 9.01 6.79
N ARG A 83 21.26 8.89 7.90
CA ARG A 83 22.39 9.77 8.22
C ARG A 83 23.56 9.59 7.26
N ASP A 84 23.86 8.36 6.87
CA ASP A 84 24.98 8.05 5.97
C ASP A 84 24.68 8.49 4.50
N GLY A 85 23.55 9.17 4.27
CA GLY A 85 23.08 9.59 2.97
C GLY A 85 22.42 8.45 2.19
N ALA A 86 21.38 8.78 1.43
CA ALA A 86 20.93 7.90 0.37
C ALA A 86 22.06 7.85 -0.68
N GLY A 87 22.71 6.69 -0.83
CA GLY A 87 23.54 6.41 -2.00
C GLY A 87 22.72 6.62 -3.30
N PRO A 88 23.34 6.63 -4.49
CA PRO A 88 22.84 7.34 -5.68
C PRO A 88 21.49 6.88 -6.27
N THR A 89 20.78 5.89 -5.70
CA THR A 89 19.47 5.43 -6.19
C THR A 89 18.50 5.03 -5.07
N GLU A 90 17.21 5.11 -5.40
CA GLU A 90 16.07 4.78 -4.52
C GLU A 90 16.08 3.31 -4.06
N MET A 91 16.48 2.41 -4.97
CA MET A 91 16.59 0.97 -4.70
C MET A 91 17.61 0.69 -3.59
N HIS A 92 18.74 1.38 -3.62
CA HIS A 92 19.78 1.19 -2.62
C HIS A 92 19.31 1.66 -1.22
N LEU A 93 18.50 2.72 -1.16
CA LEU A 93 17.89 3.17 0.09
C LEU A 93 16.90 2.14 0.64
N PHE A 94 15.98 1.64 -0.19
CA PHE A 94 15.02 0.63 0.24
C PHE A 94 15.72 -0.64 0.74
N ASP A 95 16.71 -1.14 0.00
CA ASP A 95 17.44 -2.37 0.36
C ASP A 95 18.13 -2.26 1.71
N ARG A 96 18.73 -1.09 1.98
CA ARG A 96 19.34 -0.78 3.27
C ARG A 96 18.30 -0.68 4.39
N LEU A 97 17.17 0.00 4.16
CA LEU A 97 16.09 0.10 5.16
C LEU A 97 15.49 -1.28 5.51
N ALA A 98 15.35 -2.15 4.52
CA ALA A 98 14.73 -3.47 4.69
C ALA A 98 15.67 -4.52 5.33
N THR A 99 16.99 -4.31 5.26
CA THR A 99 18.00 -5.28 5.71
C THR A 99 18.62 -4.85 7.04
N VAL A 100 18.00 -5.26 8.14
CA VAL A 100 18.47 -4.94 9.49
C VAL A 100 19.39 -6.06 10.01
N PRO A 101 20.67 -5.81 10.34
CA PRO A 101 21.67 -6.86 10.58
C PRO A 101 21.32 -7.95 11.60
N HIS A 102 20.55 -7.60 12.64
CA HIS A 102 20.16 -8.50 13.73
C HIS A 102 18.76 -9.09 13.56
N VAL A 103 18.08 -8.80 12.45
CA VAL A 103 16.77 -9.35 12.11
C VAL A 103 16.95 -10.33 10.96
N LYS A 104 16.68 -11.63 11.22
CA LYS A 104 16.90 -12.70 10.23
C LYS A 104 16.05 -12.53 8.96
N ARG A 105 14.83 -12.01 9.11
CA ARG A 105 13.91 -11.77 7.99
C ARG A 105 14.13 -10.37 7.41
N ARG A 106 13.96 -10.26 6.10
CA ARG A 106 13.89 -8.96 5.44
C ARG A 106 12.60 -8.23 5.84
N LEU A 107 12.72 -6.94 6.16
CA LEU A 107 11.60 -6.11 6.61
C LEU A 107 10.98 -5.31 5.44
N SER A 108 10.70 -5.97 4.30
CA SER A 108 10.26 -5.31 3.06
C SER A 108 8.98 -4.48 3.23
N SER A 109 7.95 -5.04 3.87
CA SER A 109 6.68 -4.34 4.12
C SER A 109 6.87 -3.10 5.01
N PHE A 110 7.72 -3.21 6.04
CA PHE A 110 8.08 -2.07 6.88
C PHE A 110 8.82 -1.01 6.08
N ALA A 111 9.89 -1.38 5.36
CA ALA A 111 10.70 -0.41 4.62
C ALA A 111 9.88 0.34 3.57
N ALA A 112 8.98 -0.36 2.86
CA ALA A 112 8.09 0.25 1.89
C ALA A 112 7.14 1.25 2.55
N LYS A 113 6.48 0.86 3.65
CA LYS A 113 5.56 1.74 4.38
C LYS A 113 6.27 2.92 5.04
N PHE A 114 7.45 2.69 5.61
CA PHE A 114 8.27 3.75 6.22
C PHE A 114 8.66 4.79 5.18
N ALA A 115 9.16 4.33 4.03
CA ALA A 115 9.53 5.24 2.94
C ALA A 115 8.29 5.95 2.35
N HIS A 116 7.16 5.25 2.23
CA HIS A 116 5.90 5.83 1.76
C HIS A 116 5.42 7.00 2.64
N PHE A 117 5.42 6.82 3.95
CA PHE A 117 4.89 7.83 4.88
C PHE A 117 5.88 8.95 5.21
N PHE A 118 7.18 8.65 5.28
CA PHE A 118 8.16 9.58 5.83
C PHE A 118 9.17 10.11 4.81
N ILE A 119 9.26 9.53 3.61
CA ILE A 119 10.24 9.93 2.59
C ILE A 119 9.53 10.50 1.36
N ASP A 120 8.82 9.66 0.61
CA ASP A 120 8.10 10.07 -0.60
C ASP A 120 7.11 8.97 -1.04
N SER A 121 5.81 9.25 -0.96
CA SER A 121 4.77 8.27 -1.31
C SER A 121 4.71 7.94 -2.79
N GLU A 122 5.10 8.86 -3.68
CA GLU A 122 5.07 8.63 -5.13
C GLU A 122 6.23 7.75 -5.59
N ARG A 123 7.39 7.86 -4.92
CA ARG A 123 8.57 7.05 -5.21
C ARG A 123 8.53 5.68 -4.53
N PHE A 124 7.90 5.59 -3.36
CA PHE A 124 7.84 4.39 -2.55
C PHE A 124 6.39 3.93 -2.35
N PRO A 125 5.78 3.23 -3.34
CA PRO A 125 4.46 2.62 -3.16
C PRO A 125 4.52 1.56 -2.05
N ILE A 126 3.41 1.42 -1.31
CA ILE A 126 3.29 0.43 -0.24
C ILE A 126 3.37 -0.98 -0.84
N TYR A 127 4.24 -1.80 -0.25
CA TYR A 127 4.43 -3.19 -0.64
C TYR A 127 3.83 -4.12 0.40
N ASP A 128 2.70 -4.73 0.05
CA ASP A 128 2.11 -5.85 0.78
C ASP A 128 1.47 -6.88 -0.17
N ALA A 129 0.93 -7.95 0.41
CA ALA A 129 0.35 -9.05 -0.35
C ALA A 129 -0.88 -8.64 -1.17
N TYR A 130 -1.68 -7.66 -0.72
CA TYR A 130 -2.85 -7.19 -1.47
C TYR A 130 -2.42 -6.32 -2.64
N ALA A 131 -1.54 -5.33 -2.39
CA ALA A 131 -1.01 -4.46 -3.43
C ALA A 131 -0.31 -5.26 -4.54
N LEU A 132 0.57 -6.19 -4.18
CA LEU A 132 1.27 -7.05 -5.15
C LEU A 132 0.29 -7.88 -6.00
N ARG A 133 -0.67 -8.54 -5.36
CA ARG A 133 -1.65 -9.38 -6.06
C ARG A 133 -2.53 -8.56 -6.99
N MET A 134 -2.99 -7.39 -6.56
CA MET A 134 -3.85 -6.54 -7.37
C MET A 134 -3.10 -5.89 -8.54
N VAL A 135 -1.86 -5.42 -8.34
CA VAL A 135 -1.02 -4.89 -9.43
C VAL A 135 -0.81 -5.95 -10.51
N THR A 136 -0.45 -7.16 -10.11
CA THR A 136 -0.22 -8.28 -11.05
C THR A 136 -1.52 -8.77 -11.69
N TYR A 137 -2.63 -8.74 -10.96
CA TYR A 137 -3.95 -9.04 -11.51
C TYR A 137 -4.34 -8.07 -12.64
N HIS A 138 -4.18 -6.76 -12.45
CA HIS A 138 -4.49 -5.80 -13.51
C HIS A 138 -3.56 -5.92 -14.72
N LEU A 139 -2.27 -6.14 -14.49
CA LEU A 139 -1.29 -6.19 -15.56
C LEU A 139 -1.28 -7.53 -16.31
N GLU A 140 -1.64 -8.64 -15.66
CA GLU A 140 -1.39 -9.99 -16.17
C GLU A 140 -2.60 -10.93 -16.06
N GLY A 141 -3.69 -10.50 -15.44
CA GLY A 141 -4.90 -11.31 -15.24
C GLY A 141 -4.73 -12.41 -14.18
N ARG A 142 -3.55 -12.51 -13.55
CA ARG A 142 -3.23 -13.55 -12.55
C ARG A 142 -2.36 -12.98 -11.43
N PRO A 143 -2.50 -13.48 -10.19
CA PRO A 143 -1.60 -13.11 -9.11
C PRO A 143 -0.20 -13.67 -9.37
N ARG A 144 0.82 -12.94 -8.92
CA ARG A 144 2.16 -13.52 -8.69
C ARG A 144 2.38 -13.81 -7.20
N ALA A 145 3.36 -14.67 -6.96
CA ALA A 145 4.00 -14.79 -5.65
C ALA A 145 4.84 -13.54 -5.35
N GLU A 146 5.53 -13.53 -4.20
CA GLU A 146 6.42 -12.44 -3.78
C GLU A 146 7.47 -12.14 -4.87
N VAL A 147 7.65 -10.84 -5.17
CA VAL A 147 8.66 -10.35 -6.11
C VAL A 147 9.62 -9.40 -5.40
N PRO A 148 10.84 -9.18 -5.91
CA PRO A 148 11.70 -8.12 -5.40
C PRO A 148 10.99 -6.75 -5.47
N TYR A 149 11.23 -5.88 -4.47
CA TYR A 149 10.53 -4.60 -4.38
C TYR A 149 10.71 -3.72 -5.63
N HIS A 150 11.90 -3.67 -6.23
CA HIS A 150 12.12 -2.91 -7.47
C HIS A 150 11.23 -3.40 -8.63
N ALA A 151 10.98 -4.70 -8.72
CA ALA A 151 10.09 -5.28 -9.73
C ALA A 151 8.63 -4.92 -9.43
N PHE A 152 8.25 -4.87 -8.15
CA PHE A 152 6.95 -4.35 -7.74
C PHE A 152 6.78 -2.86 -8.08
N VAL A 153 7.76 -2.00 -7.77
CA VAL A 153 7.72 -0.57 -8.09
C VAL A 153 7.57 -0.36 -9.60
N ALA A 154 8.35 -1.06 -10.42
CA ALA A 154 8.22 -0.99 -11.87
C ALA A 154 6.83 -1.43 -12.36
N ALA A 155 6.25 -2.47 -11.76
CA ALA A 155 4.90 -2.92 -12.08
C ALA A 155 3.82 -1.92 -11.63
N PHE A 156 3.97 -1.34 -10.43
CA PHE A 156 3.07 -0.32 -9.90
C PHE A 156 3.06 0.92 -10.78
N THR A 157 4.25 1.44 -11.14
CA THR A 157 4.41 2.58 -12.05
C THR A 157 3.78 2.28 -13.42
N ARG A 158 4.04 1.09 -13.98
CA ARG A 158 3.41 0.67 -15.23
C ARG A 158 1.89 0.63 -15.15
N LEU A 159 1.32 0.12 -14.05
CA LEU A 159 -0.13 0.12 -13.85
C LEU A 159 -0.66 1.57 -13.83
N LYS A 160 -0.03 2.44 -13.04
CA LYS A 160 -0.40 3.85 -12.91
C LYS A 160 -0.35 4.59 -14.26
N GLU A 161 0.71 4.38 -15.05
CA GLU A 161 0.88 4.99 -16.38
C GLU A 161 -0.07 4.42 -17.45
N SER A 162 -0.56 3.20 -17.27
CA SER A 162 -1.57 2.59 -18.14
C SER A 162 -2.98 3.19 -17.95
N LEU A 163 -3.24 3.93 -16.87
CA LEU A 163 -4.55 4.58 -16.62
C LEU A 163 -4.76 5.81 -17.51
N ASP A 164 -5.99 6.05 -17.95
CA ASP A 164 -6.39 7.22 -18.76
C ASP A 164 -6.78 8.44 -17.92
N PHE A 165 -6.59 8.33 -16.61
CA PHE A 165 -6.79 9.41 -15.64
C PHE A 165 -5.59 9.47 -14.69
N PRO A 166 -5.24 10.66 -14.19
CA PRO A 166 -4.21 10.80 -13.18
C PRO A 166 -4.70 10.21 -11.85
N VAL A 167 -3.79 9.55 -11.15
CA VAL A 167 -3.95 9.13 -9.75
C VAL A 167 -2.63 9.32 -9.03
N THR A 168 -2.67 9.58 -7.73
CA THR A 168 -1.51 9.50 -6.83
C THR A 168 -1.24 8.06 -6.44
N ALA A 169 -0.04 7.77 -5.94
CA ALA A 169 0.30 6.47 -5.37
C ALA A 169 -0.60 6.11 -4.18
N ARG A 170 -1.05 7.11 -3.40
CA ARG A 170 -1.98 6.91 -2.27
C ARG A 170 -3.37 6.53 -2.72
N GLU A 171 -3.92 7.21 -3.73
CA GLU A 171 -5.23 6.85 -4.28
C GLU A 171 -5.23 5.46 -4.90
N LEU A 172 -4.16 5.12 -5.64
CA LEU A 172 -4.02 3.79 -6.21
C LEU A 172 -3.85 2.73 -5.10
N ASP A 173 -3.04 2.97 -4.07
CA ASP A 173 -2.89 2.05 -2.94
C ASP A 173 -4.21 1.80 -2.22
N ARG A 174 -5.00 2.86 -1.94
CA ARG A 174 -6.33 2.72 -1.34
C ARG A 174 -7.23 1.78 -2.13
N TYR A 175 -7.25 1.94 -3.45
CA TYR A 175 -7.95 1.03 -4.34
C TYR A 175 -7.42 -0.40 -4.24
N LEU A 176 -6.11 -0.60 -4.41
CA LEU A 176 -5.48 -1.92 -4.41
C LEU A 176 -5.74 -2.67 -3.09
N TRP A 177 -5.70 -1.95 -1.96
CA TRP A 177 -5.93 -2.53 -0.65
C TRP A 177 -7.41 -2.86 -0.41
N LEU A 178 -8.34 -1.93 -0.64
CA LEU A 178 -9.78 -2.17 -0.44
C LEU A 178 -10.31 -3.24 -1.40
N ALA A 179 -10.04 -3.09 -2.70
CA ALA A 179 -10.49 -4.05 -3.70
C ALA A 179 -9.82 -5.41 -3.47
N GLY A 180 -8.55 -5.42 -3.07
CA GLY A 180 -7.83 -6.64 -2.76
C GLY A 180 -8.43 -7.39 -1.56
N GLN A 181 -8.71 -6.67 -0.47
CA GLN A 181 -9.34 -7.29 0.70
C GLN A 181 -10.77 -7.73 0.42
N TYR A 182 -11.55 -6.95 -0.32
CA TYR A 182 -12.92 -7.34 -0.65
C TYR A 182 -12.97 -8.58 -1.55
N ARG A 183 -12.09 -8.63 -2.56
CA ARG A 183 -11.95 -9.83 -3.41
C ARG A 183 -11.46 -11.03 -2.60
N ALA A 184 -10.52 -10.85 -1.67
CA ALA A 184 -10.07 -11.90 -0.76
C ALA A 184 -11.22 -12.42 0.12
N TRP A 185 -11.98 -11.52 0.73
CA TRP A 185 -13.14 -11.84 1.56
C TRP A 185 -14.21 -12.61 0.77
N SER A 186 -14.46 -12.20 -0.47
CA SER A 186 -15.50 -12.77 -1.33
C SER A 186 -15.03 -13.98 -2.14
N GLY A 187 -13.73 -14.34 -2.09
CA GLY A 187 -13.17 -15.43 -2.88
C GLY A 187 -13.14 -15.15 -4.40
N LEU A 188 -13.07 -13.87 -4.78
CA LEU A 188 -13.01 -13.42 -6.16
C LEU A 188 -11.56 -13.34 -6.65
N PRO A 189 -11.29 -13.49 -7.96
CA PRO A 189 -9.96 -13.28 -8.53
C PRO A 189 -9.36 -11.93 -8.08
N PRO A 190 -8.04 -11.85 -7.82
CA PRO A 190 -7.04 -12.90 -7.92
C PRO A 190 -7.00 -13.93 -6.76
N TRP A 191 -7.97 -13.94 -5.84
CA TRP A 191 -8.09 -14.97 -4.81
C TRP A 191 -8.88 -16.17 -5.31
N ARG A 192 -8.48 -17.37 -4.88
CA ARG A 192 -9.09 -18.64 -5.31
C ARG A 192 -10.18 -19.12 -4.36
N GLN A 193 -10.12 -18.68 -3.11
CA GLN A 193 -11.02 -19.09 -2.03
C GLN A 193 -11.23 -17.89 -1.09
N PRO A 194 -12.40 -17.80 -0.44
CA PRO A 194 -12.65 -16.79 0.59
C PRO A 194 -11.61 -16.84 1.71
N TYR A 195 -11.07 -15.69 2.07
CA TYR A 195 -10.15 -15.51 3.19
C TYR A 195 -10.79 -14.58 4.22
N ARG A 196 -11.12 -15.12 5.40
CA ARG A 196 -11.89 -14.40 6.42
C ARG A 196 -11.05 -13.52 7.36
N ASN A 197 -9.73 -13.67 7.34
CA ASN A 197 -8.82 -12.91 8.19
C ASN A 197 -8.33 -11.64 7.48
N VAL A 198 -9.27 -10.85 6.98
CA VAL A 198 -9.04 -9.49 6.46
C VAL A 198 -9.06 -8.47 7.62
N ASN A 199 -8.64 -7.23 7.36
CA ASN A 199 -8.70 -6.14 8.33
C ASN A 199 -10.11 -6.02 8.94
N ALA A 200 -10.18 -5.81 10.26
CA ALA A 200 -11.44 -5.84 11.00
C ALA A 200 -12.41 -4.70 10.61
N GLU A 201 -11.90 -3.50 10.31
CA GLU A 201 -12.72 -2.39 9.83
C GLU A 201 -13.24 -2.67 8.42
N ALA A 202 -12.35 -3.11 7.51
CA ALA A 202 -12.73 -3.51 6.16
C ALA A 202 -13.78 -4.64 6.18
N ARG A 203 -13.65 -5.61 7.08
CA ARG A 203 -14.67 -6.66 7.26
C ARG A 203 -16.03 -6.10 7.63
N ARG A 204 -16.10 -5.19 8.62
CA ARG A 204 -17.37 -4.54 9.01
C ARG A 204 -18.00 -3.78 7.84
N LEU A 205 -17.17 -3.12 7.04
CA LEU A 205 -17.59 -2.45 5.80
C LEU A 205 -18.18 -3.45 4.79
N PHE A 206 -17.55 -4.61 4.60
CA PHE A 206 -18.01 -5.63 3.64
C PHE A 206 -19.27 -6.37 4.09
N GLU A 207 -19.50 -6.46 5.40
CA GLU A 207 -20.71 -7.06 5.99
C GLU A 207 -21.88 -6.07 6.10
N ALA A 208 -21.66 -4.78 5.81
CA ALA A 208 -22.69 -3.75 5.94
C ALA A 208 -23.76 -3.83 4.85
N ASP A 209 -25.04 -3.80 5.25
CA ASP A 209 -26.19 -3.92 4.34
C ASP A 209 -26.76 -2.57 3.88
N ALA A 210 -25.95 -1.51 3.89
CA ALA A 210 -26.36 -0.20 3.40
C ALA A 210 -26.32 -0.18 1.86
N CYS A 211 -27.39 0.34 1.24
CA CYS A 211 -27.51 0.41 -0.23
C CYS A 211 -26.33 1.13 -0.89
N GLU A 212 -25.90 2.25 -0.30
CA GLU A 212 -24.74 3.01 -0.76
C GLU A 212 -23.45 2.20 -0.71
N ILE A 213 -23.18 1.50 0.40
CA ILE A 213 -21.99 0.67 0.56
C ILE A 213 -22.00 -0.46 -0.49
N ARG A 214 -23.13 -1.12 -0.71
CA ARG A 214 -23.24 -2.16 -1.75
C ARG A 214 -22.95 -1.60 -3.14
N ALA A 215 -23.48 -0.42 -3.46
CA ALA A 215 -23.22 0.23 -4.75
C ALA A 215 -21.73 0.58 -4.92
N LEU A 216 -21.09 1.09 -3.87
CA LEU A 216 -19.65 1.38 -3.88
C LEU A 216 -18.80 0.11 -3.98
N LEU A 217 -19.16 -0.98 -3.30
CA LEU A 217 -18.47 -2.26 -3.39
C LEU A 217 -18.63 -2.91 -4.78
N ALA A 218 -19.79 -2.77 -5.43
CA ALA A 218 -19.98 -3.20 -6.81
C ALA A 218 -19.11 -2.36 -7.76
N ALA A 219 -19.13 -1.03 -7.62
CA ALA A 219 -18.29 -0.14 -8.39
C ALA A 219 -16.79 -0.43 -8.19
N LEU A 220 -16.35 -0.76 -6.97
CA LEU A 220 -14.98 -1.17 -6.63
C LEU A 220 -14.52 -2.42 -7.43
N LEU A 221 -15.45 -3.34 -7.70
CA LEU A 221 -15.20 -4.53 -8.51
C LEU A 221 -15.24 -4.28 -10.03
N GLY A 222 -15.59 -3.06 -10.46
CA GLY A 222 -15.84 -2.74 -11.87
C GLY A 222 -17.23 -3.15 -12.35
N GLN A 223 -18.16 -3.41 -11.43
CA GLN A 223 -19.55 -3.75 -11.73
C GLN A 223 -20.39 -2.46 -11.63
N VAL A 224 -20.43 -1.67 -12.69
CA VAL A 224 -21.30 -0.49 -12.77
C VAL A 224 -22.42 -0.78 -13.77
N GLY A 225 -23.66 -0.88 -13.29
CA GLY A 225 -24.88 -0.95 -14.11
C GLY A 225 -25.06 -2.24 -14.92
N VAL A 226 -25.80 -3.20 -14.37
CA VAL A 226 -26.77 -3.97 -15.17
C VAL A 226 -28.11 -3.27 -15.01
#